data_AF-A0A6J4XFN2-F1
#
_entry.id   AF-A0A6J4XFN2-F1
#
_cell.length_a   1.000
_cell.length_b   1.000
_cell.length_c   1.000
_cell.angle_alpha   90.00
_cell.angle_beta   90.00
_cell.angle_gamma   90.00
#
_symmetry.space_group_name_H-M   'P 1'
#
loop_
_entity.id
_entity.type
_entity.pdbx_description
1 polymer ?
#
loop_
_entity_poly.entity_id
_entity_poly.type
_entity_poly.pdbx_seq_one_letter_code
_entity_poly.pdbx_strand_id
1 'polypeptide(L)'
;MKCWANYGIIKMFRYRPGPMTFLEKAIFLFGFTIIWGYPLSFFFIGSQWFLLMVYISTVIAFFMTLKTFLCSRCINFACPLNCVEIKAKKEFFKLNPKIADAWDEDV
;
A
#
# COMPACT_ATOMS: atom_id res chain seq x y z
N MET A 1 0.96 -2.70 12.37
CA MET A 1 1.35 -2.12 11.07
C MET A 1 1.47 -0.63 11.25
N LYS A 2 2.62 -0.01 10.94
CA LYS A 2 2.73 1.45 10.82
C LYS A 2 2.81 1.77 9.33
N CYS A 3 1.67 1.87 8.67
CA CYS A 3 1.60 2.49 7.35
C CYS A 3 1.47 3.99 7.57
N TRP A 4 2.35 4.78 6.97
CA TRP A 4 2.31 6.23 7.09
C TRP A 4 0.99 6.83 6.56
N ALA A 5 0.44 6.25 5.50
CA ALA A 5 -0.85 6.69 4.93
C ALA A 5 -2.06 6.37 5.82
N ASN A 6 -1.93 5.42 6.74
CA ASN A 6 -2.99 5.03 7.69
C ASN A 6 -2.64 5.44 9.13
N TYR A 7 -1.79 6.45 9.29
CA TYR A 7 -1.43 6.96 10.61
C TYR A 7 -2.68 7.55 11.29
N GLY A 8 -2.94 7.16 12.53
CA GLY A 8 -4.13 7.58 13.30
C GLY A 8 -5.30 6.59 13.27
N ILE A 9 -5.27 5.54 12.44
CA ILE A 9 -6.28 4.47 12.49
C ILE A 9 -6.07 3.60 13.73
N ILE A 10 -7.17 3.27 14.41
CA ILE A 10 -7.18 2.37 15.57
C ILE A 10 -6.63 0.99 15.16
N LYS A 11 -5.67 0.47 15.94
CA LYS A 11 -5.05 -0.84 15.69
C LYS A 11 -6.04 -1.96 16.03
N MET A 12 -6.88 -2.35 15.07
CA MET A 12 -7.84 -3.45 15.24
C MET A 12 -7.21 -4.84 15.11
N PHE A 13 -6.10 -4.97 14.38
CA PHE A 13 -5.51 -6.27 14.04
C PHE A 13 -4.28 -6.61 14.91
N ARG A 14 -4.13 -7.91 15.21
CA ARG A 14 -2.94 -8.45 15.89
C ARG A 14 -1.68 -8.21 15.05
N TYR A 15 -0.56 -8.04 15.73
CA TYR A 15 0.71 -7.80 15.04
C TYR A 15 1.22 -9.11 14.43
N ARG A 16 1.42 -9.11 13.11
CA ARG A 16 2.02 -10.18 12.32
C ARG A 16 3.01 -9.55 11.34
N PRO A 17 4.34 -9.72 11.54
CA PRO A 17 5.34 -9.05 10.71
C PRO A 17 5.54 -9.69 9.34
N GLY A 18 5.18 -10.97 9.16
CA GLY A 18 5.43 -11.75 7.94
C GLY A 18 4.68 -11.27 6.68
N PRO A 19 4.95 -11.91 5.53
CA PRO A 19 4.35 -11.53 4.26
C PRO A 19 2.84 -11.72 4.24
N MET A 20 2.17 -10.87 3.48
CA MET A 20 0.73 -10.95 3.24
C MET A 20 0.41 -12.22 2.44
N THR A 21 -0.61 -12.97 2.86
CA THR A 21 -1.08 -14.15 2.14
C THR A 21 -1.70 -13.75 0.80
N PHE A 22 -1.83 -14.71 -0.13
CA PHE A 22 -2.43 -14.44 -1.43
C PHE A 22 -3.86 -13.87 -1.32
N LEU A 23 -4.68 -14.44 -0.43
CA LEU A 23 -6.05 -13.98 -0.21
C LEU A 23 -6.09 -12.57 0.36
N GLU A 24 -5.24 -12.26 1.35
CA GLU A 24 -5.14 -10.91 1.91
C GLU A 24 -4.73 -9.89 0.84
N LYS A 25 -3.75 -10.21 -0.03
CA LYS A 25 -3.35 -9.36 -1.15
C LYS A 25 -4.49 -9.14 -2.14
N ALA A 26 -5.24 -10.20 -2.47
CA ALA A 26 -6.39 -10.10 -3.36
C ALA A 26 -7.49 -9.20 -2.78
N ILE A 27 -7.85 -9.38 -1.51
CA ILE A 27 -8.84 -8.54 -0.81
C ILE A 27 -8.37 -7.07 -0.77
N PHE A 28 -7.09 -6.84 -0.49
CA PHE A 28 -6.51 -5.50 -0.46
C PHE A 28 -6.63 -4.81 -1.83
N LEU A 29 -6.18 -5.48 -2.91
CA LEU A 29 -6.25 -4.93 -4.26
C LEU A 29 -7.71 -4.73 -4.72
N PHE A 30 -8.59 -5.68 -4.40
CA PHE A 30 -10.01 -5.58 -4.72
C PHE A 30 -10.67 -4.39 -4.02
N GLY A 31 -10.39 -4.19 -2.72
CA GLY A 31 -10.87 -3.04 -1.97
C GLY A 31 -10.40 -1.71 -2.57
N PHE A 32 -9.12 -1.64 -2.99
CA PHE A 32 -8.60 -0.47 -3.73
C PHE A 32 -9.37 -0.25 -5.04
N THR A 33 -9.55 -1.29 -5.85
CA THR A 33 -10.27 -1.20 -7.12
C THR A 33 -11.71 -0.70 -6.92
N ILE A 34 -12.40 -1.14 -5.88
CA ILE A 34 -13.76 -0.64 -5.59
C ILE A 34 -13.73 0.83 -5.20
N ILE A 35 -12.90 1.20 -4.23
CA ILE A 35 -12.87 2.58 -3.69
C ILE A 35 -12.52 3.59 -4.78
N TRP A 36 -11.51 3.30 -5.59
CA TRP A 36 -11.05 4.22 -6.64
C TRP A 36 -11.82 4.06 -7.96
N GLY A 37 -12.36 2.87 -8.23
CA GLY A 37 -13.12 2.58 -9.45
C GLY A 37 -14.56 3.07 -9.40
N TYR A 38 -15.21 3.06 -8.23
CA TYR A 38 -16.61 3.45 -8.11
C TYR A 38 -16.89 4.90 -8.58
N PRO A 39 -16.13 5.94 -8.15
CA PRO A 39 -16.33 7.29 -8.66
C PRO A 39 -16.06 7.40 -10.17
N LEU A 40 -15.11 6.61 -10.68
CA LEU A 40 -14.76 6.61 -12.10
C LEU A 40 -15.93 6.11 -12.96
N SER A 41 -16.56 5.00 -12.57
CA SER A 41 -17.75 4.47 -13.24
C SER A 41 -18.91 5.48 -13.20
N PHE A 42 -19.10 6.15 -12.05
CA PHE A 42 -20.16 7.15 -11.90
C PHE A 42 -19.96 8.35 -12.84
N PHE A 43 -18.77 8.95 -12.88
CA PHE A 43 -18.49 10.09 -13.75
C PHE A 43 -18.55 9.73 -15.24
N PHE A 44 -18.14 8.51 -15.60
CA PHE A 44 -18.21 8.02 -16.97
C PHE A 44 -19.66 7.84 -17.44
N ILE A 45 -20.51 7.16 -16.66
CA ILE A 45 -21.93 6.96 -17.00
C ILE A 45 -22.67 8.30 -17.02
N GLY A 46 -22.36 9.20 -16.10
CA GLY A 46 -22.92 10.55 -16.04
C GLY A 46 -22.44 11.49 -17.15
N SER A 47 -21.53 11.06 -18.04
CA SER A 47 -20.92 11.90 -19.08
C SER A 47 -20.27 13.18 -18.56
N GLN A 48 -19.79 13.16 -17.31
CA GLN A 48 -19.18 14.32 -16.64
C GLN A 48 -17.67 14.37 -16.94
N TRP A 49 -17.31 14.60 -18.21
CA TRP A 49 -15.94 14.48 -18.72
C TRP A 49 -14.92 15.37 -18.00
N PHE A 50 -15.30 16.60 -17.65
CA PHE A 50 -14.42 17.51 -16.91
C PHE A 50 -14.08 16.96 -15.52
N LEU A 51 -15.09 16.53 -14.76
CA LEU A 51 -14.89 15.94 -13.44
C LEU A 51 -14.11 14.63 -13.52
N LEU A 52 -14.36 13.81 -14.55
CA LEU A 52 -13.59 12.60 -14.79
C LEU A 52 -12.09 12.89 -15.00
N MET A 53 -11.75 13.91 -15.80
CA MET A 53 -10.36 14.31 -16.02
C MET A 53 -9.68 14.81 -14.74
N VAL A 54 -10.37 15.67 -13.98
CA VAL A 54 -9.87 16.17 -12.68
C VAL A 54 -9.70 15.00 -11.71
N TYR A 55 -10.65 14.08 -11.65
CA TYR A 55 -10.57 12.89 -10.80
C TYR A 55 -9.36 12.02 -11.16
N ILE A 56 -9.19 11.66 -12.44
CA ILE A 56 -8.06 10.83 -12.87
C ILE A 56 -6.72 11.51 -12.55
N SER A 57 -6.58 12.80 -12.83
CA SER A 57 -5.34 13.53 -12.55
C SER A 57 -5.03 13.59 -11.05
N THR A 58 -6.03 13.82 -10.20
CA THR A 58 -5.85 13.83 -8.73
C THR A 58 -5.53 12.45 -8.18
N VAL A 59 -6.15 11.38 -8.69
CA VAL A 59 -5.83 10.00 -8.30
C VAL A 59 -4.39 9.64 -8.68
N ILE A 60 -3.97 9.97 -9.90
CA ILE A 60 -2.58 9.76 -10.33
C ILE A 60 -1.61 10.54 -9.44
N ALA A 61 -1.88 11.83 -9.20
CA ALA A 61 -1.07 12.66 -8.30
C ALA A 61 -0.99 12.09 -6.88
N PHE A 62 -2.10 11.59 -6.34
CA PHE A 62 -2.15 10.94 -5.04
C PHE A 62 -1.24 9.71 -4.97
N PHE A 63 -1.35 8.77 -5.93
CA PHE A 63 -0.52 7.58 -5.94
C PHE A 63 0.96 7.88 -6.20
N MET A 64 1.28 8.87 -7.05
CA MET A 64 2.65 9.32 -7.23
C MET A 64 3.22 9.91 -5.95
N THR A 65 2.45 10.74 -5.24
CA THR A 65 2.87 11.33 -3.96
C THR A 65 3.09 10.24 -2.92
N LEU A 66 2.15 9.29 -2.78
CA LEU A 66 2.31 8.14 -1.90
C LEU A 66 3.57 7.35 -2.24
N LYS A 67 3.78 7.00 -3.51
CA LYS A 67 4.92 6.19 -3.94
C LYS A 67 6.25 6.88 -3.64
N THR A 68 6.36 8.16 -3.99
CA THR A 68 7.60 8.92 -3.89
C THR A 68 7.98 9.24 -2.45
N PHE A 69 7.02 9.69 -1.62
CA PHE A 69 7.33 10.21 -0.30
C PHE A 69 7.13 9.20 0.84
N LEU A 70 6.20 8.26 0.69
CA LEU A 70 5.75 7.41 1.80
C LEU A 70 6.10 5.94 1.57
N CYS A 71 5.66 5.34 0.46
CA CYS A 71 5.85 3.92 0.18
C CYS A 71 7.31 3.54 -0.12
N SER A 72 8.13 4.48 -0.59
CA SER A 72 9.58 4.32 -0.81
C SER A 72 10.40 4.18 0.49
N ARG A 73 9.82 4.54 1.64
CA ARG A 73 10.45 4.51 2.97
C ARG A 73 9.61 3.76 4.01
N CYS A 74 8.62 3.01 3.56
CA CYS A 74 7.65 2.36 4.44
C CYS A 74 8.18 1.04 5.02
N ILE A 75 8.12 0.87 6.34
CA ILE A 75 8.50 -0.37 7.05
C ILE A 75 7.53 -1.53 6.82
N ASN A 76 6.34 -1.27 6.27
CA ASN A 76 5.36 -2.30 5.96
C ASN A 76 5.71 -2.99 4.63
N PHE A 77 6.71 -3.87 4.65
CA PHE A 77 7.17 -4.60 3.47
C PHE A 77 6.14 -5.60 2.91
N ALA A 78 5.13 -5.98 3.70
CA ALA A 78 4.05 -6.86 3.28
C ALA A 78 3.05 -6.18 2.32
N CYS A 79 3.03 -4.84 2.27
CA CYS A 79 2.11 -4.08 1.43
C CYS A 79 2.47 -4.22 -0.07
N PRO A 80 1.51 -4.56 -0.95
CA PRO A 80 1.74 -4.59 -2.41
C PRO A 80 2.21 -3.26 -3.02
N LEU A 81 1.94 -2.13 -2.36
CA LEU A 81 2.35 -0.80 -2.82
C LEU A 81 3.74 -0.39 -2.29
N ASN A 82 4.39 -1.22 -1.47
CA ASN A 82 5.72 -0.91 -0.96
C ASN A 82 6.74 -0.85 -2.11
N CYS A 83 7.61 0.17 -2.09
CA CYS A 83 8.63 0.37 -3.12
C CYS A 83 10.01 0.64 -2.50
N VAL A 84 10.25 0.15 -1.28
CA VAL A 84 11.55 0.26 -0.61
C VAL A 84 12.60 -0.54 -1.39
N GLU A 85 13.80 0.02 -1.50
CA GLU A 85 14.93 -0.64 -2.15
C GLU A 85 15.28 -1.97 -1.45
N ILE A 86 15.53 -3.02 -2.24
CA ILE A 86 15.84 -4.36 -1.72
C ILE A 86 17.04 -4.34 -0.76
N LYS A 87 18.07 -3.52 -1.05
CA LYS A 87 19.23 -3.36 -0.18
C LYS A 87 18.84 -2.83 1.21
N ALA A 88 18.00 -1.80 1.26
CA ALA A 88 17.50 -1.24 2.50
C ALA A 88 16.60 -2.24 3.27
N LYS A 89 15.78 -3.03 2.56
CA LYS A 89 14.97 -4.12 3.16
C LYS A 89 15.87 -5.18 3.80
N LYS A 90 16.93 -5.62 3.11
CA LYS A 90 17.90 -6.62 3.63
C LYS A 90 18.65 -6.09 4.84
N GLU A 91 19.13 -4.85 4.78
CA GLU A 91 19.81 -4.21 5.91
C GLU A 91 18.88 -4.09 7.13
N PHE A 92 17.61 -3.78 6.89
CA PHE A 92 16.60 -3.78 7.95
C PHE A 92 16.47 -5.16 8.62
N PHE A 93 16.43 -6.25 7.85
CA PHE A 93 16.33 -7.60 8.41
C PHE A 93 17.57 -8.01 9.20
N LYS A 94 18.78 -7.63 8.75
CA LYS A 94 20.03 -7.82 9.51
C LYS A 94 20.00 -7.20 10.90
N LEU A 95 19.46 -5.98 10.99
CA LEU A 95 19.34 -5.27 12.26
C LEU A 95 18.15 -5.77 13.11
N ASN A 96 17.22 -6.53 12.52
CA ASN A 96 15.97 -6.97 13.16
C ASN A 96 15.71 -8.47 12.93
N PRO A 97 16.54 -9.37 13.52
CA PRO A 97 16.47 -10.81 13.26
C PRO A 97 15.10 -11.41 13.58
N LYS A 98 14.47 -11.02 14.70
CA LYS A 98 13.12 -11.47 15.08
C LYS A 98 12.03 -11.18 14.04
N ILE A 99 12.22 -10.15 13.23
CA ILE A 99 11.28 -9.80 12.15
C ILE A 99 11.61 -10.64 10.92
N ALA A 100 12.89 -10.84 10.62
CA ALA A 100 13.35 -11.64 9.50
C ALA A 100 12.93 -13.12 9.61
N ASP A 101 12.94 -13.69 10.83
CA ASP A 101 12.45 -15.05 11.11
C ASP A 101 11.01 -15.25 10.61
N ALA A 102 10.17 -14.21 10.68
CA ALA A 102 8.77 -14.28 10.23
C ALA A 102 8.60 -14.17 8.70
N TRP A 103 9.69 -13.92 7.97
CA TRP A 103 9.73 -13.83 6.51
C TRP A 103 10.48 -14.99 5.87
N ASP A 104 10.98 -15.95 6.66
CA ASP A 104 11.84 -17.04 6.22
C ASP A 104 13.04 -16.54 5.40
N GLU A 105 13.58 -15.36 5.77
CA GLU A 105 14.79 -14.80 5.15
C GLU A 105 16.01 -15.18 6.00
N ASP A 106 16.98 -15.87 5.40
CA ASP A 106 18.28 -16.14 6.03
C ASP A 106 19.02 -14.79 6.23
N VAL A 107 19.23 -14.40 7.48
CA VAL A 107 19.82 -13.11 7.88
C VAL A 107 21.33 -13.11 7.84
#